data_AF-A0A3B9S228-F1
#
_entry.id   AF-A0A3B9S228-F1
#
_cell.length_a   1.000
_cell.length_b   1.000
_cell.length_c   1.000
_cell.angle_alpha   90.00
_cell.angle_beta   90.00
_cell.angle_gamma   90.00
#
_symmetry.space_group_name_H-M   'P 1'
#
loop_
_entity.id
_entity.type
_entity.pdbx_description
1 polymer ?
#
loop_
_entity_poly.entity_id
_entity_poly.type
_entity_poly.pdbx_seq_one_letter_code
_entity_poly.pdbx_strand_id
1 'polypeptide(L)'
;MYIKKTLVYFLVLTHVLTTGCVTTGDKFGFSKIGPKLSSEYEEGEDSAEFLSRPKLEVVIPVFDPGLSDKAKNYEEEGIWPELRRAEANRFAYKLKLALEKTRVFGAVRVTPNQRASGDLYILGEIKKSDGAEVAFNLEVVDISGREWMDKSFDHEVTEAFYKDPRNLSTQWGVSNKDPYDPVFDEAAKKIVSLLKKRSTAELSDLQYISNLRFGANFTQDAFMQHLKIDDKKI
;
A
#
# COMPACT_ATOMS: atom_id res chain seq x y z
N MET A 1 -45.29 47.28 44.89
CA MET A 1 -44.03 46.50 45.07
C MET A 1 -43.79 45.49 43.93
N TYR A 2 -44.18 45.80 42.68
CA TYR A 2 -44.02 44.88 41.54
C TYR A 2 -43.08 45.42 40.43
N ILE A 3 -42.88 46.74 40.37
CA ILE A 3 -42.05 47.40 39.34
C ILE A 3 -40.53 47.19 39.57
N LYS A 4 -40.10 47.01 40.82
CA LYS A 4 -38.68 46.78 41.14
C LYS A 4 -38.20 45.36 40.80
N LYS A 5 -39.08 44.36 40.80
CA LYS A 5 -38.70 42.96 40.48
C LYS A 5 -38.63 42.75 38.96
N THR A 6 -39.53 43.35 38.18
CA THR A 6 -39.51 43.24 36.71
C THR A 6 -38.31 43.94 36.08
N LEU A 7 -37.84 45.06 36.64
CA LEU A 7 -36.63 45.75 36.18
C LEU A 7 -35.36 44.91 36.36
N VAL A 8 -35.26 44.16 37.46
CA VAL A 8 -34.12 43.28 37.74
C VAL A 8 -34.10 42.08 36.81
N TYR A 9 -35.27 41.49 36.49
CA TYR A 9 -35.35 40.40 35.52
C TYR A 9 -34.98 40.86 34.10
N PHE A 10 -35.36 42.08 33.69
CA PHE A 10 -34.94 42.62 32.40
C PHE A 10 -33.44 42.91 32.31
N LEU A 11 -32.80 43.31 33.42
CA LEU A 11 -31.36 43.62 33.46
C LEU A 11 -30.47 42.36 33.52
N VAL A 12 -30.99 41.25 34.06
CA VAL A 12 -30.31 39.94 34.03
C VAL A 12 -30.48 39.25 32.67
N LEU A 13 -31.63 39.40 32.00
CA LEU A 13 -31.87 38.78 30.70
C LEU A 13 -31.06 39.44 29.56
N THR A 14 -30.70 40.71 29.68
CA THR A 14 -29.87 41.42 28.70
C THR A 14 -28.37 41.09 28.80
N HIS A 15 -27.89 40.54 29.92
CA HIS A 15 -26.49 40.12 30.07
C HIS A 15 -26.20 38.72 29.51
N VAL A 16 -27.22 37.91 29.21
CA VAL A 16 -27.06 36.55 28.68
C VAL A 16 -27.07 36.51 27.14
N LEU A 17 -27.44 37.60 26.47
CA LEU A 17 -27.56 37.68 25.01
C LEU A 17 -26.39 38.42 24.31
N THR A 18 -25.36 38.85 25.04
CA THR A 18 -24.23 39.62 24.47
C THR A 18 -22.88 38.90 24.49
N THR A 19 -22.80 37.63 24.86
CA THR A 19 -21.61 36.79 24.62
C THR A 19 -21.64 36.17 23.23
N GLY A 20 -21.79 37.01 22.20
CA GLY A 20 -21.45 36.66 20.83
C GLY A 20 -19.96 36.95 20.61
N CYS A 21 -19.16 35.90 20.41
CA CYS A 21 -17.78 36.08 19.94
C CYS A 21 -17.84 36.57 18.49
N VAL A 22 -17.59 37.87 18.27
CA VAL A 22 -17.31 38.41 16.94
C VAL A 22 -15.91 37.93 16.55
N THR A 23 -15.84 36.96 15.67
CA THR A 23 -14.61 36.68 14.92
C THR A 23 -14.46 37.77 13.85
N THR A 24 -13.63 38.77 14.15
CA THR A 24 -13.08 39.64 13.11
C THR A 24 -12.19 38.78 12.20
N GLY A 25 -12.68 38.52 11.00
CA GLY A 25 -11.85 38.05 9.91
C GLY A 25 -10.76 39.07 9.57
N ASP A 26 -9.69 38.51 9.05
CA ASP A 26 -8.54 39.13 8.39
C ASP A 26 -7.47 39.85 9.23
N LYS A 27 -6.25 39.34 9.02
CA LYS A 27 -4.92 39.89 9.36
C LYS A 27 -4.34 39.54 10.73
N PHE A 28 -4.24 38.24 11.03
CA PHE A 28 -3.10 37.75 11.81
C PHE A 28 -2.32 36.75 10.97
N GLY A 29 -1.25 37.23 10.33
CA GLY A 29 -0.26 36.38 9.71
C GLY A 29 0.41 35.54 10.79
N PHE A 30 0.10 34.25 10.82
CA PHE A 30 0.86 33.29 11.61
C PHE A 30 2.33 33.33 11.15
N SER A 31 3.21 33.36 12.14
CA SER A 31 4.66 33.50 12.02
C SER A 31 5.27 32.58 10.95
N LYS A 32 6.24 33.09 10.18
CA LYS A 32 7.06 32.36 9.19
C LYS A 32 7.93 31.23 9.80
N ILE A 33 7.83 31.02 11.11
CA ILE A 33 8.56 30.06 11.91
C ILE A 33 7.62 29.48 12.97
N GLY A 34 7.52 28.16 13.01
CA GLY A 34 6.64 27.40 13.91
C GLY A 34 6.00 26.20 13.18
N PRO A 35 5.47 25.21 13.92
CA PRO A 35 4.70 24.13 13.32
C PRO A 35 3.42 24.71 12.69
N LYS A 36 3.12 24.28 11.46
CA LYS A 36 1.88 24.65 10.77
C LYS A 36 0.66 24.22 11.57
N LEU A 37 -0.42 24.99 11.46
CA LEU A 37 -1.68 24.65 12.09
C LEU A 37 -2.24 23.36 11.46
N SER A 38 -2.96 22.54 12.22
CA SER A 38 -3.54 21.29 11.70
C SER A 38 -4.51 21.52 10.53
N SER A 39 -5.12 22.71 10.45
CA SER A 39 -5.98 23.15 9.36
C SER A 39 -5.23 23.64 8.11
N GLU A 40 -3.92 23.87 8.19
CA GLU A 40 -3.08 24.25 7.04
C GLU A 40 -2.47 23.03 6.32
N TYR A 41 -2.68 21.83 6.86
CA TYR A 41 -2.53 20.62 6.06
C TYR A 41 -3.76 20.57 5.17
N GLU A 42 -3.63 21.10 3.95
CA GLU A 42 -4.61 20.87 2.90
C GLU A 42 -4.78 19.36 2.72
N GLU A 43 -5.90 18.81 3.19
CA GLU A 43 -6.48 17.63 2.55
C GLU A 43 -6.86 18.08 1.14
N GLY A 44 -5.93 17.93 0.19
CA GLY A 44 -6.20 18.27 -1.20
C GLY A 44 -7.49 17.59 -1.67
N GLU A 45 -8.29 18.25 -2.51
CA GLU A 45 -9.57 17.72 -3.01
C GLU A 45 -9.44 16.30 -3.61
N ASP A 46 -8.26 15.96 -4.17
CA ASP A 46 -7.88 14.62 -4.64
C ASP A 46 -7.89 13.52 -3.55
N SER A 47 -7.73 13.88 -2.28
CA SER A 47 -7.60 12.93 -1.17
C SER A 47 -8.95 12.34 -0.77
N ALA A 48 -10.02 13.15 -0.71
CA ALA A 48 -11.35 12.67 -0.36
C ALA A 48 -11.94 11.75 -1.45
N GLU A 49 -11.78 12.13 -2.72
CA GLU A 49 -12.20 11.27 -3.84
C GLU A 49 -11.40 9.98 -3.85
N PHE A 50 -10.07 10.03 -3.72
CA PHE A 50 -9.22 8.84 -3.71
C PHE A 50 -9.49 7.90 -2.53
N LEU A 51 -9.82 8.43 -1.34
CA LEU A 51 -10.20 7.64 -0.18
C LEU A 51 -11.58 6.97 -0.33
N SER A 52 -12.47 7.51 -1.17
CA SER A 52 -13.80 6.96 -1.44
C SER A 52 -13.80 5.81 -2.47
N ARG A 53 -12.68 5.60 -3.18
CA ARG A 53 -12.57 4.58 -4.22
C ARG A 53 -12.51 3.17 -3.64
N PRO A 54 -13.01 2.15 -4.36
CA PRO A 54 -12.82 0.75 -4.01
C PRO A 54 -11.33 0.44 -3.82
N LYS A 55 -10.99 -0.18 -2.69
CA LYS A 55 -9.63 -0.61 -2.40
C LYS A 55 -9.43 -2.05 -2.82
N LEU A 56 -8.52 -2.30 -3.74
CA LEU A 56 -8.24 -3.64 -4.23
C LEU A 56 -7.55 -4.50 -3.17
N GLU A 57 -8.00 -5.74 -3.01
CA GLU A 57 -7.28 -6.77 -2.26
C GLU A 57 -6.14 -7.33 -3.10
N VAL A 58 -4.94 -7.35 -2.52
CA VAL A 58 -3.71 -7.72 -3.21
C VAL A 58 -3.20 -9.08 -2.73
N VAL A 59 -2.92 -9.95 -3.68
CA VAL A 59 -2.32 -11.27 -3.48
C VAL A 59 -0.88 -11.23 -3.99
N ILE A 60 0.06 -11.53 -3.11
CA ILE A 60 1.48 -11.63 -3.42
C ILE A 60 1.89 -13.08 -3.17
N PRO A 61 1.93 -13.93 -4.21
CA PRO A 61 2.54 -15.24 -4.07
C PRO A 61 3.98 -15.11 -3.56
N VAL A 62 4.47 -16.15 -2.88
CA VAL A 62 5.90 -16.30 -2.63
C VAL A 62 6.62 -16.13 -3.96
N PHE A 63 7.70 -15.34 -3.99
CA PHE A 63 8.41 -15.08 -5.22
C PHE A 63 8.96 -16.38 -5.80
N ASP A 64 9.11 -16.44 -7.11
CA ASP A 64 9.95 -17.44 -7.73
C ASP A 64 11.40 -17.18 -7.29
N PRO A 65 12.09 -18.18 -6.71
CA PRO A 65 13.48 -18.03 -6.28
C PRO A 65 14.47 -17.85 -7.45
N GLY A 66 14.04 -17.99 -8.70
CA GLY A 66 14.87 -17.89 -9.90
C GLY A 66 15.84 -19.07 -10.03
N LEU A 67 15.56 -20.18 -9.34
CA LEU A 67 16.40 -21.37 -9.33
C LEU A 67 15.99 -22.29 -10.47
N SER A 68 16.90 -22.57 -11.41
CA SER A 68 16.70 -23.58 -12.44
C SER A 68 17.34 -24.91 -12.05
N ASP A 69 16.61 -26.02 -12.15
CA ASP A 69 17.18 -27.37 -11.95
C ASP A 69 18.32 -27.71 -12.93
N LYS A 70 18.47 -26.93 -14.01
CA LYS A 70 19.54 -27.07 -15.02
C LYS A 70 20.80 -26.28 -14.68
N ALA A 71 20.74 -25.37 -13.71
CA ALA A 71 21.90 -24.63 -13.24
C ALA A 71 22.82 -25.60 -12.50
N LYS A 72 23.92 -26.00 -13.14
CA LYS A 72 24.84 -27.00 -12.58
C LYS A 72 25.74 -26.43 -11.47
N ASN A 73 25.85 -25.10 -11.38
CA ASN A 73 26.95 -24.44 -10.68
C ASN A 73 26.48 -23.31 -9.73
N TYR A 74 25.45 -23.53 -8.92
CA TYR A 74 25.01 -22.54 -7.92
C TYR A 74 26.14 -22.10 -6.98
N GLU A 75 27.06 -23.01 -6.65
CA GLU A 75 28.24 -22.70 -5.83
C GLU A 75 29.17 -21.70 -6.52
N GLU A 76 29.39 -21.82 -7.84
CA GLU A 76 30.22 -20.88 -8.60
C GLU A 76 29.56 -19.50 -8.71
N GLU A 77 28.23 -19.45 -8.70
CA GLU A 77 27.44 -18.22 -8.70
C GLU A 77 27.23 -17.65 -7.29
N GLY A 78 27.74 -18.32 -6.24
CA GLY A 78 27.56 -17.90 -4.84
C GLY A 78 26.11 -18.00 -4.33
N ILE A 79 25.27 -18.79 -5.00
CA ILE A 79 23.85 -18.95 -4.66
C ILE A 79 23.69 -20.15 -3.73
N TRP A 80 23.18 -19.92 -2.53
CA TRP A 80 22.69 -21.00 -1.67
C TRP A 80 21.20 -21.24 -1.92
N PRO A 81 20.79 -22.40 -2.48
CA PRO A 81 19.38 -22.61 -2.86
C PRO A 81 18.40 -22.50 -1.70
N GLU A 82 18.74 -23.04 -0.52
CA GLU A 82 17.87 -22.94 0.66
C GLU A 82 17.73 -21.50 1.15
N LEU A 83 18.82 -20.73 1.10
CA LEU A 83 18.78 -19.30 1.42
C LEU A 83 17.90 -18.56 0.42
N ARG A 84 18.07 -18.82 -0.88
CA ARG A 84 17.28 -18.19 -1.94
C ARG A 84 15.78 -18.47 -1.81
N ARG A 85 15.39 -19.68 -1.40
CA ARG A 85 13.98 -20.02 -1.10
C ARG A 85 13.46 -19.28 0.13
N ALA A 86 14.28 -19.07 1.16
CA ALA A 86 13.92 -18.23 2.29
C ALA A 86 13.79 -16.75 1.89
N GLU A 87 14.70 -16.26 1.04
CA GLU A 87 14.64 -14.91 0.45
C GLU A 87 13.35 -14.71 -0.33
N ALA A 88 12.89 -15.70 -1.09
CA ALA A 88 11.64 -15.62 -1.84
C ALA A 88 10.41 -15.31 -0.97
N ASN A 89 10.33 -15.94 0.21
CA ASN A 89 9.30 -15.63 1.21
C ASN A 89 9.48 -14.23 1.78
N ARG A 90 10.72 -13.85 2.10
CA ARG A 90 11.05 -12.54 2.66
C ARG A 90 10.76 -11.41 1.68
N PHE A 91 11.04 -11.58 0.39
CA PHE A 91 10.82 -10.57 -0.64
C PHE A 91 9.32 -10.31 -0.83
N ALA A 92 8.51 -11.37 -0.90
CA ALA A 92 7.05 -11.24 -0.92
C ALA A 92 6.54 -10.48 0.33
N TYR A 93 7.06 -10.80 1.51
CA TYR A 93 6.71 -10.11 2.75
C TYR A 93 7.16 -8.64 2.78
N LYS A 94 8.35 -8.33 2.25
CA LYS A 94 8.85 -6.95 2.14
C LYS A 94 8.01 -6.12 1.20
N LEU A 95 7.63 -6.66 0.05
CA LEU A 95 6.72 -6.00 -0.87
C LEU A 95 5.34 -5.79 -0.22
N LYS A 96 4.83 -6.77 0.53
CA LYS A 96 3.60 -6.62 1.33
C LYS A 96 3.70 -5.40 2.25
N LEU A 97 4.73 -5.31 3.07
CA LEU A 97 4.90 -4.20 4.02
C LEU A 97 5.00 -2.84 3.30
N ALA A 98 5.72 -2.80 2.18
CA ALA A 98 5.85 -1.59 1.37
C ALA A 98 4.49 -1.14 0.80
N LEU A 99 3.66 -2.07 0.34
CA LEU A 99 2.30 -1.78 -0.15
C LEU A 99 1.35 -1.38 0.98
N GLU A 100 1.36 -2.07 2.13
CA GLU A 100 0.53 -1.71 3.29
C GLU A 100 0.84 -0.30 3.81
N LYS A 101 2.12 0.09 3.81
CA LYS A 101 2.59 1.43 4.19
C LYS A 101 1.96 2.54 3.34
N THR A 102 1.56 2.24 2.11
CA THR A 102 0.88 3.22 1.23
C THR A 102 -0.56 3.51 1.66
N ARG A 103 -1.21 2.59 2.38
CA ARG A 103 -2.62 2.65 2.84
C ARG A 103 -3.68 2.81 1.75
N VAL A 104 -3.32 2.61 0.48
CA VAL A 104 -4.23 2.78 -0.66
C VAL A 104 -4.90 1.48 -1.11
N PHE A 105 -4.32 0.33 -0.73
CA PHE A 105 -4.87 -0.99 -1.01
C PHE A 105 -5.77 -1.46 0.13
N GLY A 106 -6.57 -2.49 -0.15
CA GLY A 106 -7.33 -3.22 0.86
C GLY A 106 -6.41 -4.16 1.62
N ALA A 107 -6.83 -5.40 1.83
CA ALA A 107 -5.96 -6.40 2.43
C ALA A 107 -4.80 -6.76 1.48
N VAL A 108 -3.58 -6.82 2.00
CA VAL A 108 -2.40 -7.30 1.27
C VAL A 108 -1.93 -8.61 1.93
N ARG A 109 -1.92 -9.69 1.16
CA ARG A 109 -1.66 -11.04 1.69
C ARG A 109 -0.53 -11.71 0.92
N VAL A 110 0.37 -12.34 1.66
CA VAL A 110 1.35 -13.27 1.08
C VAL A 110 0.73 -14.66 1.04
N THR A 111 0.82 -15.33 -0.09
CA THR A 111 0.20 -16.65 -0.32
C THR A 111 1.21 -17.66 -0.88
N PRO A 112 1.00 -18.98 -0.69
CA PRO A 112 1.92 -19.97 -1.24
C PRO A 112 2.00 -19.98 -2.78
N ASN A 113 0.95 -19.55 -3.45
CA ASN A 113 0.84 -19.48 -4.92
C ASN A 113 -0.28 -18.51 -5.34
N GLN A 114 -0.50 -18.35 -6.65
CA GLN A 114 -1.50 -17.45 -7.24
C GLN A 114 -2.96 -17.95 -7.22
N ARG A 115 -3.27 -19.06 -6.53
CA ARG A 115 -4.64 -19.62 -6.50
C ARG A 115 -5.56 -18.97 -5.46
N ALA A 116 -5.01 -18.12 -4.59
CA ALA A 116 -5.83 -17.40 -3.61
C ALA A 116 -6.74 -16.38 -4.31
N SER A 117 -7.92 -16.14 -3.73
CA SER A 117 -8.83 -15.09 -4.21
C SER A 117 -8.27 -13.71 -3.88
N GLY A 118 -8.40 -12.78 -4.82
CA GLY A 118 -8.03 -11.38 -4.67
C GLY A 118 -8.31 -10.61 -5.95
N ASP A 119 -8.10 -9.30 -5.91
CA ASP A 119 -8.43 -8.42 -7.03
C ASP A 119 -7.21 -8.12 -7.91
N LEU A 120 -6.02 -8.12 -7.30
CA LEU A 120 -4.75 -7.83 -7.94
C LEU A 120 -3.68 -8.83 -7.50
N TYR A 121 -2.97 -9.40 -8.46
CA TYR A 121 -1.90 -10.37 -8.25
C TYR A 121 -0.57 -9.72 -8.59
N ILE A 122 0.44 -9.92 -7.73
CA ILE A 122 1.79 -9.44 -7.96
C ILE A 122 2.74 -10.62 -7.90
N LEU A 123 3.15 -11.11 -9.07
CA LEU A 123 4.06 -12.22 -9.23
C LEU A 123 5.48 -11.66 -9.26
N GLY A 124 6.37 -12.22 -8.43
CA GLY A 124 7.75 -11.78 -8.36
C GLY A 124 8.71 -12.90 -8.68
N GLU A 125 9.82 -12.59 -9.33
CA GLU A 125 10.93 -13.51 -9.56
C GLU A 125 12.25 -12.85 -9.14
N ILE A 126 13.01 -13.52 -8.26
CA ILE A 126 14.32 -13.02 -7.84
C ILE A 126 15.33 -13.23 -8.97
N LYS A 127 15.98 -12.16 -9.39
CA LYS A 127 17.07 -12.18 -10.38
C LYS A 127 18.45 -12.10 -9.72
N LYS A 128 18.58 -11.32 -8.64
CA LYS A 128 19.83 -11.17 -7.87
C LYS A 128 19.53 -10.84 -6.41
N SER A 129 20.33 -11.40 -5.50
CA SER A 129 20.35 -11.07 -4.07
C SER A 129 21.66 -11.59 -3.48
N ASP A 130 22.60 -10.68 -3.20
CA ASP A 130 23.94 -11.04 -2.67
C ASP A 130 24.44 -10.11 -1.54
N GLY A 131 23.57 -9.23 -1.04
CA GLY A 131 23.85 -8.27 0.02
C GLY A 131 24.34 -6.92 -0.49
N ALA A 132 25.04 -6.88 -1.62
CA ALA A 132 25.45 -5.64 -2.28
C ALA A 132 24.45 -5.21 -3.35
N GLU A 133 23.88 -6.16 -4.08
CA GLU A 133 22.91 -5.92 -5.13
C GLU A 133 21.66 -6.78 -4.92
N VAL A 134 20.51 -6.16 -5.19
CA VAL A 134 19.22 -6.85 -5.26
C VAL A 134 18.55 -6.51 -6.57
N ALA A 135 18.01 -7.52 -7.25
CA ALA A 135 17.19 -7.35 -8.43
C ALA A 135 16.08 -8.39 -8.51
N PHE A 136 14.88 -7.96 -8.90
CA PHE A 136 13.75 -8.86 -9.13
C PHE A 136 12.84 -8.32 -10.23
N ASN A 137 12.14 -9.23 -10.90
CA ASN A 137 11.06 -8.89 -11.83
C ASN A 137 9.73 -8.93 -11.09
N LEU A 138 8.82 -8.01 -11.43
CA LEU A 138 7.44 -8.05 -10.99
C LEU A 138 6.49 -8.01 -12.18
N GLU A 139 5.57 -8.95 -12.21
CA GLU A 139 4.38 -8.95 -13.06
C GLU A 139 3.16 -8.61 -12.19
N VAL A 140 2.37 -7.63 -12.62
CA VAL A 140 1.16 -7.18 -11.93
C VAL A 140 -0.03 -7.47 -12.83
N VAL A 141 -0.90 -8.37 -12.39
CA VAL A 141 -2.05 -8.85 -13.17
C VAL A 141 -3.32 -8.67 -12.36
N ASP A 142 -4.36 -8.08 -12.96
CA ASP A 142 -5.65 -7.98 -12.30
C ASP A 142 -6.46 -9.27 -12.41
N ILE A 143 -7.50 -9.40 -11.59
CA ILE A 143 -8.37 -10.58 -11.58
C ILE A 143 -9.10 -10.81 -12.92
N SER A 144 -9.16 -9.84 -13.83
CA SER A 144 -9.70 -10.08 -15.18
C SER A 144 -8.70 -10.81 -16.10
N GLY A 145 -7.44 -10.93 -15.67
CA GLY A 145 -6.34 -11.50 -16.46
C GLY A 145 -5.58 -10.46 -17.29
N ARG A 146 -5.82 -9.17 -17.05
CA ARG A 146 -5.11 -8.10 -17.74
C ARG A 146 -3.83 -7.75 -16.98
N GLU A 147 -2.71 -7.78 -17.70
CA GLU A 147 -1.42 -7.31 -17.17
C GLU A 147 -1.40 -5.78 -17.11
N TRP A 148 -0.99 -5.25 -15.96
CA TRP A 148 -0.75 -3.82 -15.74
C TRP A 148 0.71 -3.44 -15.92
N MET A 149 1.62 -4.38 -15.68
CA MET A 149 3.07 -4.19 -15.73
C MET A 149 3.80 -5.53 -15.69
N ASP A 150 4.81 -5.68 -16.54
CA ASP A 150 5.97 -6.55 -16.34
C ASP A 150 7.21 -5.66 -16.30
N LYS A 151 7.91 -5.61 -15.16
CA LYS A 151 9.06 -4.72 -14.97
C LYS A 151 10.08 -5.26 -13.95
N SER A 152 11.35 -5.06 -14.26
CA SER A 152 12.48 -5.26 -13.34
C SER A 152 12.71 -4.07 -12.41
N PHE A 153 13.09 -4.37 -11.17
CA PHE A 153 13.54 -3.41 -10.16
C PHE A 153 14.88 -3.88 -9.60
N ASP A 154 15.78 -2.94 -9.37
CA ASP A 154 17.12 -3.19 -8.86
C ASP A 154 17.56 -2.12 -7.87
N HIS A 155 18.49 -2.48 -6.99
CA HIS A 155 19.12 -1.55 -6.07
C HIS A 155 20.51 -2.04 -5.64
N GLU A 156 21.44 -1.10 -5.53
CA GLU A 156 22.78 -1.32 -5.00
C GLU A 156 22.90 -0.72 -3.59
N VAL A 157 23.37 -1.54 -2.67
CA VAL A 157 23.58 -1.23 -1.26
C VAL A 157 25.02 -0.80 -1.06
N THR A 158 25.20 0.45 -0.66
CA THR A 158 26.54 0.97 -0.35
C THR A 158 27.13 0.33 0.91
N GLU A 159 28.44 0.13 0.95
CA GLU A 159 29.16 -0.39 2.13
C GLU A 159 28.93 0.50 3.39
N ALA A 160 28.73 1.80 3.18
CA ALA A 160 28.42 2.76 4.24
C ALA A 160 27.15 2.39 5.01
N PHE A 161 26.17 1.73 4.37
CA PHE A 161 24.96 1.27 5.03
C PHE A 161 25.27 0.33 6.21
N TYR A 162 26.18 -0.62 6.00
CA TYR A 162 26.57 -1.62 6.99
C TYR A 162 27.54 -1.07 8.05
N LYS A 163 28.24 0.04 7.75
CA LYS A 163 29.13 0.71 8.70
C LYS A 163 28.39 1.65 9.65
N ASP A 164 27.17 2.08 9.32
CA ASP A 164 26.37 2.99 10.15
C ASP A 164 25.63 2.23 11.26
N PRO A 165 25.99 2.41 12.55
CA PRO A 165 25.34 1.72 13.66
C PRO A 165 23.85 2.07 13.81
N ARG A 166 23.38 3.16 13.19
CA ARG A 166 21.97 3.56 13.20
C ARG A 166 21.11 2.72 12.25
N ASN A 167 21.73 2.05 11.28
CA ASN A 167 21.02 1.12 10.40
C ASN A 167 20.96 -0.28 11.03
N LEU A 168 22.02 -0.67 11.73
CA LEU A 168 22.19 -1.98 12.36
C LEU A 168 22.00 -1.89 13.88
N SER A 169 20.76 -1.67 14.34
CA SER A 169 20.47 -1.72 15.77
C SER A 169 20.09 -3.12 16.22
N THR A 170 20.79 -3.64 17.22
CA THR A 170 20.46 -4.90 17.92
C THR A 170 19.57 -4.66 19.15
N GLN A 171 19.25 -3.40 19.45
CA GLN A 171 18.46 -3.05 20.62
C GLN A 171 16.97 -3.30 20.35
N TRP A 172 16.33 -4.03 21.25
CA TRP A 172 14.89 -4.25 21.25
C TRP A 172 14.12 -2.92 21.23
N GLY A 173 13.24 -2.73 20.23
CA GLY A 173 12.44 -1.51 20.06
C GLY A 173 13.11 -0.39 19.25
N VAL A 174 14.32 -0.59 18.72
CA VAL A 174 14.96 0.32 17.77
C VAL A 174 14.79 -0.23 16.34
N SER A 175 14.50 0.64 15.38
CA SER A 175 14.26 0.21 13.99
C SER A 175 15.56 -0.30 13.35
N ASN A 176 15.61 -1.61 13.09
CA ASN A 176 16.60 -2.20 12.19
C ASN A 176 16.18 -1.91 10.75
N LYS A 177 16.98 -1.12 10.03
CA LYS A 177 16.67 -0.79 8.64
C LYS A 177 17.11 -1.92 7.74
N ASP A 178 16.31 -2.22 6.74
CA ASP A 178 16.72 -3.16 5.72
C ASP A 178 17.48 -2.46 4.61
N PRO A 179 18.62 -3.00 4.16
CA PRO A 179 19.33 -2.44 3.01
C PRO A 179 18.50 -2.50 1.73
N TYR A 180 17.57 -3.46 1.61
CA TYR A 180 16.75 -3.63 0.41
C TYR A 180 15.41 -2.88 0.48
N ASP A 181 15.03 -2.27 1.61
CA ASP A 181 13.77 -1.52 1.70
C ASP A 181 13.58 -0.48 0.55
N PRO A 182 14.62 0.22 0.05
CA PRO A 182 14.47 1.17 -1.06
C PRO A 182 13.84 0.59 -2.34
N VAL A 183 14.24 -0.63 -2.76
CA VAL A 183 13.74 -1.23 -4.01
C VAL A 183 12.27 -1.65 -3.88
N PHE A 184 11.85 -2.11 -2.69
CA PHE A 184 10.45 -2.45 -2.43
C PHE A 184 9.58 -1.18 -2.31
N ASP A 185 10.09 -0.11 -1.69
CA ASP A 185 9.42 1.19 -1.66
C ASP A 185 9.25 1.77 -3.08
N GLU A 186 10.24 1.58 -3.97
CA GLU A 186 10.13 1.98 -5.38
C GLU A 186 9.07 1.15 -6.13
N ALA A 187 9.13 -0.19 -6.00
CA ALA A 187 8.15 -1.08 -6.60
C ALA A 187 6.73 -0.73 -6.15
N ALA A 188 6.52 -0.52 -4.85
CA ALA A 188 5.22 -0.11 -4.29
C ALA A 188 4.75 1.24 -4.88
N LYS A 189 5.61 2.25 -4.97
CA LYS A 189 5.28 3.54 -5.61
C LYS A 189 4.86 3.35 -7.07
N LYS A 190 5.56 2.49 -7.81
CA LYS A 190 5.21 2.18 -9.20
C LYS A 190 3.83 1.53 -9.29
N ILE A 191 3.53 0.54 -8.44
CA ILE A 191 2.22 -0.13 -8.41
C ILE A 191 1.10 0.85 -8.04
N VAL A 192 1.32 1.73 -7.06
CA VAL A 192 0.37 2.80 -6.72
C VAL A 192 0.13 3.73 -7.92
N SER A 193 1.16 4.04 -8.72
CA SER A 193 0.99 4.85 -9.92
C SER A 193 0.11 4.16 -10.99
N LEU A 194 0.12 2.82 -11.05
CA LEU A 194 -0.75 2.05 -11.93
C LEU A 194 -2.19 2.08 -11.42
N LEU A 195 -2.39 1.88 -10.11
CA LEU A 195 -3.71 1.97 -9.47
C LEU A 195 -4.37 3.34 -9.72
N LYS A 196 -3.61 4.43 -9.57
CA LYS A 196 -4.11 5.80 -9.77
C LYS A 196 -4.63 6.06 -11.19
N LYS A 197 -4.13 5.34 -12.19
CA LYS A 197 -4.56 5.47 -13.60
C LYS A 197 -5.88 4.75 -13.90
N ARG A 198 -6.34 3.87 -13.01
CA ARG A 198 -7.60 3.14 -13.15
C ARG A 198 -8.77 4.05 -12.79
N SER A 199 -9.92 3.83 -13.39
CA SER A 199 -11.16 4.53 -13.01
C SER A 199 -11.82 3.88 -11.80
N THR A 200 -12.69 4.59 -11.09
CA THR A 200 -13.48 4.01 -9.98
C THR A 200 -14.38 2.87 -10.47
N ALA A 201 -14.98 3.01 -11.66
CA ALA A 201 -15.80 1.96 -12.27
C ALA A 201 -14.98 0.69 -12.54
N GLU A 202 -13.77 0.83 -13.10
CA GLU A 202 -12.86 -0.29 -13.35
C GLU A 202 -12.47 -1.01 -12.06
N LEU A 203 -12.21 -0.28 -10.97
CA LEU A 203 -11.91 -0.91 -9.68
C LEU A 203 -13.11 -1.68 -9.11
N SER A 204 -14.32 -1.14 -9.24
CA SER A 204 -15.55 -1.83 -8.85
C SER A 204 -15.79 -3.11 -9.66
N ASP A 205 -15.53 -3.06 -10.97
CA ASP A 205 -15.67 -4.22 -11.85
C ASP A 205 -14.69 -5.34 -11.46
N LEU A 206 -13.46 -5.00 -11.09
CA LEU A 206 -12.48 -5.99 -10.61
C LEU A 206 -12.96 -6.68 -9.33
N GLN A 207 -13.46 -5.94 -8.35
CA GLN A 207 -14.03 -6.53 -7.13
C GLN A 207 -15.24 -7.42 -7.43
N TYR A 208 -16.07 -7.02 -8.40
CA TYR A 208 -17.20 -7.84 -8.83
C TYR A 208 -16.74 -9.17 -9.47
N ILE A 209 -15.74 -9.14 -10.36
CA ILE A 209 -15.16 -10.34 -10.97
C ILE A 209 -14.54 -11.25 -9.90
N SER A 210 -13.82 -10.66 -8.94
CA SER A 210 -13.23 -11.36 -7.80
C SER A 210 -14.28 -12.10 -6.97
N ASN A 211 -15.40 -11.44 -6.64
CA ASN A 211 -16.52 -12.05 -5.93
C ASN A 211 -17.17 -13.20 -6.72
N LEU A 212 -17.34 -13.05 -8.03
CA LEU A 212 -17.88 -14.12 -8.89
C LEU A 212 -16.95 -15.33 -8.93
N ARG A 213 -15.64 -15.11 -9.07
CA ARG A 213 -14.64 -16.20 -9.06
C ARG A 213 -14.54 -16.88 -7.70
N PHE A 214 -14.63 -16.12 -6.61
CA PHE A 214 -14.73 -16.67 -5.27
C PHE A 214 -15.96 -17.57 -5.13
N GLY A 215 -17.15 -17.10 -5.54
CA GLY A 215 -18.37 -17.90 -5.54
C GLY A 215 -18.28 -19.17 -6.39
N ALA A 216 -17.70 -19.07 -7.58
CA ALA A 216 -17.47 -20.20 -8.48
C ALA A 216 -16.54 -21.28 -7.87
N ASN A 217 -15.62 -20.90 -6.98
CA ASN A 217 -14.77 -21.84 -6.25
C ASN A 217 -15.55 -22.71 -5.24
N PHE A 218 -16.77 -22.33 -4.86
CA PHE A 218 -17.65 -23.14 -3.99
C PHE A 218 -18.76 -23.86 -4.76
N THR A 219 -19.39 -23.18 -5.73
CA THR A 219 -20.52 -23.71 -6.48
C THR A 219 -20.39 -23.39 -7.97
N GLN A 220 -19.55 -24.14 -8.67
CA GLN A 220 -19.21 -23.88 -10.07
C GLN A 220 -20.44 -23.70 -10.99
N ASP A 221 -21.41 -24.62 -10.93
CA ASP A 221 -22.57 -24.63 -11.83
C ASP A 221 -23.43 -23.36 -11.73
N ALA A 222 -23.54 -22.76 -10.55
CA ALA A 222 -24.35 -21.56 -10.33
C ALA A 222 -23.71 -20.29 -10.91
N PHE A 223 -22.37 -20.23 -10.94
CA PHE A 223 -21.62 -19.02 -11.26
C PHE A 223 -20.97 -19.04 -12.65
N MET A 224 -20.70 -20.22 -13.23
CA MET A 224 -20.06 -20.33 -14.55
C MET A 224 -20.88 -19.66 -15.67
N GLN A 225 -22.21 -19.66 -15.58
CA GLN A 225 -23.08 -18.96 -16.54
C GLN A 225 -22.88 -17.42 -16.56
N HIS A 226 -22.25 -16.85 -15.53
CA HIS A 226 -21.95 -15.43 -15.41
C HIS A 226 -20.49 -15.08 -15.74
N LEU A 227 -19.67 -16.07 -16.07
CA LEU A 227 -18.25 -15.90 -16.38
C LEU A 227 -17.99 -16.28 -17.85
N LYS A 228 -17.28 -15.40 -18.57
CA LYS A 228 -16.66 -15.74 -19.84
C LYS A 228 -15.16 -15.91 -19.60
N ILE A 229 -14.66 -17.10 -19.87
CA ILE A 229 -13.22 -17.41 -19.82
C ILE A 229 -12.72 -17.30 -21.25
N ASP A 230 -11.74 -16.42 -21.48
CA ASP A 230 -11.04 -16.35 -22.76
C ASP A 230 -9.86 -17.32 -22.70
N ASP A 231 -9.78 -18.27 -23.64
CA ASP A 231 -8.83 -19.39 -23.63
C ASP A 231 -7.36 -18.98 -23.95
N LYS A 232 -7.00 -17.72 -23.71
CA LYS A 232 -5.60 -17.29 -23.79
C LYS A 232 -4.84 -17.91 -22.63
N LYS A 233 -4.08 -18.97 -22.94
CA LYS A 233 -3.08 -19.56 -22.06
C LYS A 233 -2.24 -18.44 -21.42
N ILE A 234 -2.34 -18.36 -20.09
CA ILE A 234 -1.31 -17.79 -19.22
C ILE A 234 -0.19 -18.83 -19.15
#